data_AF-A0AA43H1F3-F1
#
_entry.id   AF-A0AA43H1F3-F1
#
_cell.length_a   1.000
_cell.length_b   1.000
_cell.length_c   1.000
_cell.angle_alpha   90.00
_cell.angle_beta   90.00
_cell.angle_gamma   90.00
#
_symmetry.space_group_name_H-M   'P 1'
#
loop_
_entity.id
_entity.type
_entity.pdbx_description
1 polymer ?
#
loop_
_entity_poly.entity_id
_entity_poly.type
_entity_poly.pdbx_seq_one_letter_code
_entity_poly.pdbx_strand_id
1 'polypeptide(L)' 'MPINYVPPRVAATRLGVSTKTLERWLKDGKIEGIFTQGGQRRYNLDSVIPVRRGNPADERATLLYARVSSRGQ' A
#
# COMPACT_ATOMS: atom_id res chain seq x y z
N MET A 1 -16.99 -14.89 -6.47
CA MET A 1 -15.52 -15.10 -6.56
C MET A 1 -15.04 -15.53 -5.18
N PRO A 2 -14.23 -16.59 -5.03
CA PRO A 2 -13.76 -16.99 -3.72
C PRO A 2 -12.86 -15.88 -3.16
N ILE A 3 -13.22 -15.36 -1.99
CA ILE A 3 -12.50 -14.27 -1.34
C ILE A 3 -11.16 -14.84 -0.84
N ASN A 4 -10.06 -14.45 -1.47
CA ASN A 4 -8.75 -15.02 -1.17
C ASN A 4 -8.06 -14.24 -0.04
N TYR A 5 -8.32 -14.67 1.20
CA TYR A 5 -7.67 -14.13 2.39
C TYR A 5 -6.28 -14.74 2.58
N VAL A 6 -5.24 -13.94 2.33
CA VAL A 6 -3.85 -14.38 2.42
C VAL A 6 -3.09 -13.78 3.60
N PRO A 7 -2.05 -14.44 4.12
CA PRO A 7 -1.20 -13.89 5.18
C PRO A 7 -0.49 -12.60 4.75
N PRO A 8 -0.03 -11.77 5.70
CA PRO A 8 0.59 -10.47 5.43
C PRO A 8 1.80 -10.57 4.51
N ARG A 9 2.63 -11.59 4.71
CA ARG A 9 3.84 -11.83 3.92
C ARG A 9 3.52 -12.14 2.47
N VAL A 10 2.51 -12.99 2.23
CA VAL A 10 2.06 -13.35 0.89
C VAL A 10 1.42 -12.16 0.19
N ALA A 11 0.58 -11.40 0.89
CA ALA A 11 0.00 -10.16 0.38
C ALA A 11 1.08 -9.15 -0.02
N ALA A 12 2.08 -8.95 0.84
CA ALA A 12 3.19 -8.04 0.62
C ALA A 12 3.97 -8.39 -0.66
N THR A 13 4.31 -9.67 -0.83
CA THR A 13 5.01 -10.17 -2.03
C THR A 13 4.16 -10.01 -3.29
N ARG A 14 2.86 -10.33 -3.23
CA ARG A 14 1.98 -10.22 -4.42
C ARG A 14 1.71 -8.79 -4.84
N LEU A 15 1.58 -7.88 -3.88
CA LEU A 15 1.31 -6.47 -4.12
C LEU A 15 2.59 -5.63 -4.31
N GLY A 16 3.76 -6.21 -4.05
CA GLY A 16 5.05 -5.52 -4.14
C GLY A 16 5.24 -4.42 -3.09
N VAL A 17 4.56 -4.52 -1.95
CA VAL A 17 4.61 -3.53 -0.86
C VAL A 17 5.13 -4.16 0.43
N SER A 18 5.56 -3.34 1.39
CA SER A 18 5.96 -3.83 2.71
C SER A 18 4.75 -4.23 3.55
N THR A 19 4.94 -5.13 4.52
CA THR A 19 3.91 -5.50 5.50
C THR A 19 3.39 -4.30 6.28
N LYS A 20 4.27 -3.34 6.61
CA LYS A 20 3.90 -2.07 7.25
C LYS A 20 2.95 -1.22 6.38
N THR A 21 3.10 -1.30 5.06
CA THR A 21 2.19 -0.63 4.11
C THR A 21 0.81 -1.27 4.16
N LEU A 22 0.73 -2.61 4.23
CA LEU A 22 -0.54 -3.33 4.38
C LEU A 22 -1.25 -2.99 5.70
N GLU A 23 -0.51 -2.91 6.81
CA GLU A 23 -1.08 -2.52 8.11
C GLU A 23 -1.64 -1.10 8.05
N ARG A 24 -0.91 -0.18 7.41
CA ARG A 24 -1.39 1.18 7.18
C ARG A 24 -2.63 1.17 6.30
N TRP A 25 -2.66 0.41 5.22
CA TRP A 25 -3.82 0.33 4.34
C TRP A 25 -5.05 -0.23 5.05
N LEU A 26 -4.87 -1.20 5.95
CA LEU A 26 -5.96 -1.71 6.77
C LEU A 26 -6.51 -0.64 7.71
N LYS A 27 -5.62 0.12 8.35
CA LYS A 27 -5.99 1.25 9.22
C LYS A 27 -6.67 2.39 8.45
N ASP A 28 -6.19 2.66 7.23
CA ASP A 28 -6.75 3.65 6.32
C ASP A 28 -8.03 3.16 5.61
N GLY A 29 -8.46 1.89 5.80
CA GLY A 29 -9.63 1.30 5.12
C GLY A 29 -9.45 1.07 3.61
N LYS A 30 -8.21 1.03 3.11
CA LYS A 30 -7.88 0.85 1.68
C LYS A 30 -7.85 -0.60 1.21
N ILE A 31 -7.79 -1.53 2.15
CA ILE A 31 -7.80 -2.97 1.91
C ILE A 31 -8.63 -3.62 3.01
N GLU A 32 -9.42 -4.62 2.66
CA GLU A 32 -10.15 -5.41 3.63
C GLU A 32 -9.23 -6.48 4.23
N GLY A 33 -9.37 -6.70 5.53
CA GLY A 33 -8.69 -7.77 6.22
C GLY A 33 -9.49 -8.30 7.39
N ILE A 34 -9.25 -9.56 7.73
CA ILE A 34 -9.84 -10.25 8.87
C ILE A 34 -8.76 -10.64 9.87
N PHE A 35 -9.15 -10.74 11.13
CA PHE A 35 -8.31 -11.35 12.17
C PHE A 35 -8.74 -12.80 12.35
N THR A 36 -7.78 -13.71 12.34
CA THR A 36 -8.04 -15.11 12.72
C THR A 36 -8.28 -15.21 14.22
N GLN A 37 -8.84 -16.33 14.67
CA GLN A 37 -9.01 -16.61 16.11
C GLN A 37 -7.70 -16.53 16.90
N GLY A 38 -6.55 -16.76 16.26
CA GLY A 38 -5.22 -16.59 16.83
C GLY A 38 -4.63 -15.18 16.73
N GLY A 39 -5.43 -14.17 16.37
CA GLY A 39 -5.00 -12.77 16.27
C GLY A 39 -4.16 -12.42 15.04
N GLN A 40 -3.99 -13.35 14.07
CA GLN A 40 -3.22 -13.08 12.86
C GLN A 40 -4.07 -12.37 11.81
N ARG A 41 -3.49 -11.38 11.14
CA ARG A 41 -4.15 -10.64 10.05
C ARG A 41 -4.15 -11.45 8.77
N ARG A 42 -5.27 -11.45 8.04
CA ARG A 42 -5.34 -11.92 6.65
C ARG A 42 -5.97 -10.85 5.77
N TYR A 43 -5.40 -10.64 4.59
CA TYR A 43 -5.80 -9.58 3.68
C TYR A 43 -6.52 -10.16 2.46
N ASN A 44 -7.58 -9.49 2.04
CA ASN A 44 -8.26 -9.79 0.79
C ASN A 44 -7.54 -9.07 -0.37
N LEU A 45 -6.93 -9.83 -1.27
CA LEU A 45 -6.18 -9.28 -2.40
C LEU A 45 -7.06 -8.56 -3.42
N ASP A 46 -8.31 -8.99 -3.56
CA ASP A 46 -9.25 -8.43 -4.53
C ASP A 46 -9.88 -7.12 -4.03
N SER A 47 -9.87 -6.89 -2.70
CA SER A 47 -10.36 -5.66 -2.08
C SER A 47 -9.39 -4.49 -2.12
N VAL A 48 -8.19 -4.69 -2.68
CA VAL A 48 -7.18 -3.63 -2.73
C VAL A 48 -7.73 -2.51 -3.59
N ILE A 49 -8.14 -1.42 -2.96
CA ILE A 49 -8.44 -0.20 -3.68
C ILE A 49 -7.11 0.20 -4.32
N PRO A 50 -7.00 0.25 -5.66
CA PRO A 50 -5.79 0.71 -6.30
C PRO A 50 -5.57 2.12 -5.78
N VAL A 51 -4.60 2.27 -4.89
CA VAL A 51 -4.02 3.56 -4.58
C VAL A 51 -3.40 3.98 -5.88
N ARG A 52 -4.20 4.63 -6.73
CA ARG A 52 -3.73 5.26 -7.96
C ARG A 52 -2.45 5.99 -7.58
N ARG A 53 -1.40 5.85 -8.40
CA ARG A 53 -0.08 6.49 -8.24
C ARG A 53 -0.21 8.03 -8.42
N GLY A 54 -1.10 8.62 -7.66
CA GLY A 54 -1.79 9.88 -7.90
C GLY A 54 -3.09 9.81 -7.13
N ASN A 55 -3.06 10.34 -5.91
CA ASN A 55 -4.22 10.58 -5.05
C ASN A 55 -5.42 11.08 -5.88
N PRO A 56 -6.66 10.61 -5.65
CA PRO A 56 -7.81 11.29 -6.23
C PRO A 56 -7.91 12.66 -5.53
N ALA A 57 -7.65 13.72 -6.30
CA ALA A 57 -7.64 15.12 -5.85
C ALA A 57 -6.62 15.45 -4.73
N ASP A 58 -5.34 15.07 -4.85
CA ASP A 58 -4.32 15.90 -4.16
C ASP A 58 -4.24 17.21 -4.94
N GLU A 59 -4.70 18.30 -4.35
CA GLU A 59 -4.41 19.67 -4.82
C GLU A 59 -2.92 20.02 -4.69
N ARG A 60 -2.09 19.10 -4.19
CA ARG A 60 -0.65 19.31 -4.01
C ARG A 60 0.05 19.28 -5.35
N ALA A 61 0.70 20.38 -5.70
CA ALA A 61 1.53 20.48 -6.89
C ALA A 61 2.64 19.40 -6.88
N THR A 62 2.78 18.71 -8.00
CA THR A 62 3.94 17.82 -8.23
C THR A 62 5.18 18.69 -8.42
N LEU A 63 6.07 18.71 -7.43
CA LEU A 63 7.34 19.44 -7.51
C LEU A 63 8.43 18.52 -8.06
N LEU A 64 8.94 18.82 -9.24
CA LEU A 64 10.15 18.20 -9.79
C LEU A 64 11.37 18.91 -9.18
N TYR A 65 12.06 18.25 -8.26
CA TYR A 65 13.34 18.74 -7.73
C TYR A 65 14.50 18.09 -8.48
N ALA A 66 15.26 18.91 -9.22
CA ALA A 66 16.54 18.52 -9.79
C ALA A 66 17.65 19.26 -9.02
N ARG A 67 18.49 18.54 -8.28
CA ARG A 67 19.69 19.14 -7.71
C ARG A 67 20.66 19.43 -8.87
N VAL A 68 21.03 20.69 -9.07
CA VAL A 68 22.06 21.06 -10.05
C VAL A 68 23.41 20.88 -9.37
N SER A 69 24.27 20.02 -9.90
CA SER A 69 25.68 19.99 -9.49
C SER A 69 26.42 21.11 -10.21
N SER A 70 26.70 22.22 -9.54
CA SER A 70 27.64 23.20 -10.06
C SER A 70 29.06 22.62 -9.99
N ARG A 71 29.71 22.43 -11.13
CA ARG A 71 31.16 22.16 -11.18
C ARG A 71 31.88 23.48 -10.94
N GLY A 72 32.44 23.63 -9.73
CA GLY A 72 33.19 24.81 -9.31
C GLY A 72 33.39 24.81 -7.79
N GLN A 73 34.37 24.03 -7.32
CA GLN A 73 35.12 24.30 -6.09
C GLN A 73 36.59 24.40 -6.48
#